data_AF-A0A0D9WVY1-F1
#
_entry.id   AF-A0A0D9WVY1-F1
#
_cell.length_a   1.000
_cell.length_b   1.000
_cell.length_c   1.000
_cell.angle_alpha   90.00
_cell.angle_beta   90.00
_cell.angle_gamma   90.00
#
_symmetry.space_group_name_H-M   'P 1'
#
loop_
_entity.id
_entity.type
_entity.pdbx_description
1 polymer ?
#
loop_
_entity_poly.entity_id
_entity_poly.type
_entity_poly.pdbx_seq_one_letter_code
_entity_poly.pdbx_strand_id
1 'polypeptide(L)'
;MFFAVAGHRLTVVAIDARYTKPLRGEPQCLNNINFESPAIDILDAYYYDIGRGVYEEDFPNKPAIFVDLTAGDNAGLGLTRRGTKVKVLEYGTVVEVVFQDIFDENHPMHLHSFAFYVVGRGFGNFDERKDSANYNLVDPPYQNTVSVPKGGWAAIRFRADNTGELSGFYIVITLCLHI
;
A
#
# COMPACT_ATOMS: atom_id res chain seq x y z
N MET A 1 5.84 5.29 -5.61
CA MET A 1 4.87 5.63 -4.55
C MET A 1 5.24 4.91 -3.26
N PHE A 2 4.89 5.46 -2.10
CA PHE A 2 5.15 4.84 -0.79
C PHE A 2 3.86 4.54 -0.02
N PHE A 3 3.94 3.57 0.89
CA PHE A 3 2.84 3.08 1.73
C PHE A 3 3.32 3.00 3.18
N ALA A 4 2.51 3.45 4.15
CA ALA A 4 2.84 3.26 5.56
C ALA A 4 1.70 2.82 6.45
N VAL A 5 1.97 1.89 7.37
CA VAL A 5 1.03 1.43 8.42
C VAL A 5 1.46 1.96 9.78
N ALA A 6 0.58 2.71 10.43
CA ALA A 6 0.80 3.19 11.79
C ALA A 6 0.48 2.10 12.84
N GLY A 7 1.41 1.85 13.79
CA GLY A 7 1.07 1.53 15.18
C GLY A 7 0.71 0.10 15.66
N HIS A 8 0.80 -1.00 14.90
CA HIS A 8 0.22 -2.31 15.34
C HIS A 8 1.11 -3.59 15.15
N ARG A 9 0.86 -4.64 15.96
CA ARG A 9 1.43 -6.03 15.88
C ARG A 9 0.61 -6.93 14.90
N LEU A 10 1.19 -8.01 14.35
CA LEU A 10 1.14 -8.47 12.93
C LEU A 10 0.38 -9.81 12.63
N THR A 11 -0.29 -10.02 11.46
CA THR A 11 -0.72 -11.35 10.83
C THR A 11 -1.03 -11.33 9.27
N VAL A 12 -0.51 -12.21 8.39
CA VAL A 12 -0.37 -12.06 6.89
C VAL A 12 -1.42 -11.30 6.01
N VAL A 13 -0.90 -10.43 5.13
CA VAL A 13 -1.55 -9.48 4.19
C VAL A 13 -0.79 -9.27 2.87
N ALA A 14 -1.12 -9.99 1.81
CA ALA A 14 -0.41 -9.86 0.53
C ALA A 14 -0.71 -8.57 -0.23
N ILE A 15 0.32 -7.73 -0.46
CA ILE A 15 0.26 -6.55 -1.33
C ILE A 15 0.69 -6.95 -2.73
N ASP A 16 -0.27 -7.29 -3.59
CA ASP A 16 -0.04 -7.34 -5.03
C ASP A 16 -0.27 -5.93 -5.61
N ALA A 17 0.83 -5.26 -5.98
CA ALA A 17 0.78 -4.01 -6.70
C ALA A 17 1.06 -4.24 -8.18
N ARG A 18 0.02 -4.63 -8.92
CA ARG A 18 0.07 -4.73 -10.38
C ARG A 18 -0.40 -3.44 -11.03
N TYR A 19 0.43 -2.92 -11.93
CA TYR A 19 0.00 -1.95 -12.92
C TYR A 19 -0.61 -2.69 -14.10
N THR A 20 -1.82 -2.29 -14.48
CA THR A 20 -2.53 -2.92 -15.62
C THR A 20 -2.01 -2.47 -16.98
N LYS A 21 -1.15 -1.44 -17.04
CA LYS A 21 -0.40 -1.03 -18.24
C LYS A 21 1.02 -0.57 -17.88
N PRO A 22 2.07 -1.01 -18.61
CA PRO A 22 3.41 -0.43 -18.45
C PRO A 22 3.41 1.00 -18.99
N LEU A 23 3.56 1.98 -18.10
CA LEU A 23 3.96 3.33 -18.50
C LEU A 23 5.44 3.27 -18.87
N ARG A 24 5.81 3.88 -20.00
CA ARG A 24 7.20 3.85 -20.47
C ARG A 24 8.07 4.66 -19.51
N GLY A 25 9.00 3.98 -18.82
CA GLY A 25 10.19 4.59 -18.23
C GLY A 25 10.19 4.77 -16.71
N GLU A 26 9.05 4.63 -16.02
CA GLU A 26 8.98 4.90 -14.58
C GLU A 26 9.02 3.62 -13.71
N PRO A 27 9.78 3.60 -12.60
CA PRO A 27 9.80 2.47 -11.68
C PRO A 27 8.46 2.30 -10.97
N GLN A 28 7.72 1.25 -11.36
CA GLN A 28 6.44 0.86 -10.80
C GLN A 28 6.65 0.10 -9.48
N CYS A 29 6.63 0.81 -8.35
CA CYS A 29 6.91 0.21 -7.06
C CYS A 29 6.18 0.89 -5.90
N LEU A 30 5.97 0.09 -4.84
CA LEU A 30 5.59 0.56 -3.51
C LEU A 30 6.77 0.34 -2.56
N ASN A 31 7.21 1.38 -1.85
CA ASN A 31 8.35 1.29 -0.91
C ASN A 31 9.62 0.68 -1.53
N ASN A 32 9.90 1.04 -2.78
CA ASN A 32 11.03 0.53 -3.58
C ASN A 32 10.97 -0.97 -3.89
N ILE A 33 9.81 -1.61 -3.70
CA ILE A 33 9.55 -3.00 -4.10
C ILE A 33 8.68 -2.99 -5.35
N ASN A 34 9.23 -3.50 -6.46
CA ASN A 34 8.48 -3.79 -7.67
C ASN A 34 7.92 -5.21 -7.54
N PHE A 35 6.59 -5.32 -7.44
CA PHE A 35 5.94 -6.60 -7.19
C PHE A 35 6.17 -7.55 -8.37
N GLU A 36 6.73 -8.72 -8.08
CA GLU A 36 6.88 -9.79 -9.06
C GLU A 36 5.85 -10.87 -8.73
N SER A 37 5.05 -11.23 -9.71
CA SER A 37 4.01 -12.23 -9.49
C SER A 37 4.62 -13.62 -9.37
N PRO A 38 4.32 -14.36 -8.30
CA PRO A 38 4.79 -15.72 -8.14
C PRO A 38 4.11 -16.67 -9.13
N ALA A 39 4.72 -17.84 -9.34
CA ALA A 39 4.12 -18.90 -10.16
C ALA A 39 2.94 -19.61 -9.47
N ILE A 40 2.94 -19.63 -8.14
CA ILE A 40 1.86 -20.15 -7.29
C ILE A 40 1.12 -18.95 -6.73
N ASP A 41 -0.21 -18.95 -6.80
CA ASP A 41 -1.02 -17.87 -6.23
C ASP A 41 -0.73 -17.70 -4.73
N ILE A 42 -0.71 -16.46 -4.25
CA ILE A 42 -0.36 -16.19 -2.85
C ILE A 42 -1.41 -16.76 -1.90
N LEU A 43 -2.69 -16.74 -2.26
CA LEU A 43 -3.76 -17.31 -1.46
C LEU A 43 -3.63 -18.84 -1.37
N ASP A 44 -3.36 -19.50 -2.49
CA ASP A 44 -3.11 -20.95 -2.51
C ASP A 44 -1.86 -21.31 -1.69
N ALA A 45 -0.77 -20.56 -1.88
CA ALA A 45 0.48 -20.81 -1.18
C ALA A 45 0.33 -20.64 0.33
N TYR A 46 -0.47 -19.67 0.75
CA TYR A 46 -0.84 -19.45 2.13
C TYR A 46 -1.74 -20.60 2.66
N TYR A 47 -2.82 -20.94 1.95
CA TYR A 47 -3.82 -21.93 2.39
C TYR A 47 -3.23 -23.34 2.59
N TYR A 48 -2.32 -23.74 1.71
CA TYR A 48 -1.67 -25.06 1.77
C TYR A 48 -0.37 -25.06 2.59
N ASP A 49 -0.03 -23.98 3.29
CA ASP A 49 1.21 -23.83 4.08
C ASP A 49 2.49 -24.10 3.25
N ILE A 50 2.50 -23.62 2.00
CA ILE A 50 3.63 -23.71 1.06
C ILE A 50 4.19 -22.34 0.68
N GLY A 51 3.92 -21.31 1.49
CA GLY A 51 4.34 -19.92 1.25
C GLY A 51 5.86 -19.73 1.17
N ARG A 52 6.65 -20.62 1.79
CA ARG A 52 8.12 -20.55 1.78
C ARG A 52 8.66 -20.65 0.36
N GLY A 53 9.30 -19.57 -0.11
CA GLY A 53 9.85 -19.49 -1.46
C GLY A 53 8.84 -19.02 -2.52
N VAL A 54 7.58 -18.78 -2.14
CA VAL A 54 6.56 -18.14 -2.98
C VAL A 54 6.51 -16.64 -2.69
N TYR A 55 6.49 -16.26 -1.42
CA TYR A 55 6.45 -14.86 -0.99
C TYR A 55 7.24 -14.63 0.32
N GLU A 56 7.51 -13.37 0.64
CA GLU A 56 8.17 -12.94 1.87
C GLU A 56 7.26 -12.03 2.69
N GLU A 57 7.15 -12.27 4.00
CA GLU A 57 6.20 -11.64 4.93
C GLU A 57 6.65 -10.29 5.53
N ASP A 58 7.65 -9.68 4.91
CA ASP A 58 8.38 -8.53 5.43
C ASP A 58 8.18 -7.26 4.58
N PHE A 59 7.02 -7.11 3.93
CA PHE A 59 6.72 -5.85 3.23
C PHE A 59 6.82 -4.67 4.20
N PRO A 60 7.64 -3.65 3.90
CA PRO A 60 8.00 -2.64 4.87
C PRO A 60 6.85 -1.64 5.10
N ASN A 61 6.69 -1.19 6.34
CA ASN A 61 5.72 -0.16 6.74
C ASN A 61 6.14 1.26 6.36
N LYS A 62 7.36 1.49 5.89
CA LYS A 62 7.86 2.79 5.46
C LYS A 62 8.89 2.54 4.37
N PRO A 63 9.10 3.47 3.43
CA PRO A 63 10.15 3.30 2.44
C PRO A 63 11.53 3.28 3.11
N ALA A 64 12.44 2.47 2.55
CA ALA A 64 13.82 2.40 3.02
C ALA A 64 14.60 3.69 2.72
N ILE A 65 14.19 4.43 1.68
CA ILE A 65 14.75 5.71 1.27
C ILE A 65 13.59 6.68 1.12
N PHE A 66 13.61 7.78 1.88
CA PHE A 66 12.66 8.87 1.71
C PHE A 66 13.15 9.81 0.62
N VAL A 67 12.26 10.18 -0.29
CA VAL A 67 12.49 11.21 -1.31
C VAL A 67 11.76 12.46 -0.84
N ASP A 68 12.48 13.56 -0.67
CA ASP A 68 11.90 14.85 -0.31
C ASP A 68 11.54 15.65 -1.57
N LEU A 69 10.24 15.66 -1.90
CA LEU A 69 9.71 16.37 -3.07
C LEU A 69 9.83 17.89 -2.96
N THR A 70 9.89 18.42 -1.74
CA THR A 70 9.98 19.87 -1.49
C THR A 70 11.41 20.38 -1.58
N ALA A 71 12.39 19.50 -1.39
CA ALA A 71 13.82 19.82 -1.49
C ALA A 71 14.39 19.68 -2.91
N GLY A 72 13.59 19.19 -3.88
CA GLY A 72 14.08 18.86 -5.22
C GLY A 72 15.08 17.69 -5.20
N ASP A 73 14.97 16.81 -4.20
CA ASP A 73 15.88 15.69 -4.02
C ASP A 73 15.54 14.57 -5.01
N ASN A 74 16.56 14.12 -5.74
CA ASN A 74 16.47 12.99 -6.67
C ASN A 74 17.18 11.74 -6.12
N ALA A 75 17.73 11.80 -4.90
CA ALA A 75 18.43 10.69 -4.29
C ALA A 75 17.49 9.49 -4.09
N GLY A 76 17.83 8.35 -4.71
CA GLY A 76 17.06 7.11 -4.61
C GLY A 76 16.00 6.92 -5.70
N LEU A 77 15.80 7.89 -6.59
CA LEU A 77 15.01 7.70 -7.80
C LEU A 77 15.68 6.61 -8.66
N GLY A 78 14.99 5.48 -8.84
CA GLY A 78 15.45 4.35 -9.67
C GLY A 78 16.01 3.15 -8.91
N LEU A 79 16.23 3.22 -7.59
CA LEU A 79 16.63 2.06 -6.79
C LEU A 79 15.41 1.24 -6.38
N THR A 80 14.91 0.41 -7.30
CA THR A 80 13.86 -0.57 -7.00
C THR A 80 14.44 -1.99 -6.93
N ARG A 81 13.82 -2.84 -6.13
CA ARG A 81 14.11 -4.28 -6.09
C ARG A 81 12.86 -5.03 -6.45
N ARG A 82 12.99 -6.06 -7.29
CA ARG A 82 11.89 -7.00 -7.54
C ARG A 82 11.72 -7.92 -6.34
N GLY A 83 10.48 -8.25 -6.02
CA GLY A 83 10.17 -9.22 -4.98
C GLY A 83 8.67 -9.43 -4.80
N THR A 84 8.32 -10.60 -4.29
CA THR A 84 6.94 -10.94 -3.91
C THR A 84 6.83 -10.75 -2.40
N LYS A 85 6.60 -9.51 -1.97
CA LYS A 85 6.52 -9.17 -0.54
C LYS A 85 5.08 -8.90 -0.13
N VAL A 86 4.69 -9.49 1.00
CA VAL A 86 3.38 -9.36 1.61
C VAL A 86 3.53 -8.60 2.92
N LYS A 87 2.60 -7.68 3.20
CA LYS A 87 2.40 -7.17 4.56
C LYS A 87 1.68 -8.23 5.39
N VAL A 88 1.48 -8.03 6.68
CA VAL A 88 0.96 -9.02 7.63
C VAL A 88 0.26 -8.23 8.77
N LEU A 89 -1.09 -8.15 8.81
CA LEU A 89 -1.99 -7.52 9.81
C LEU A 89 -2.99 -8.48 10.53
N GLU A 90 -3.06 -8.41 11.87
CA GLU A 90 -4.04 -9.18 12.69
C GLU A 90 -5.50 -8.89 12.30
N TYR A 91 -6.37 -9.91 12.40
CA TYR A 91 -7.81 -9.71 12.24
C TYR A 91 -8.33 -8.64 13.20
N GLY A 92 -9.15 -7.73 12.69
CA GLY A 92 -9.71 -6.61 13.43
C GLY A 92 -8.75 -5.44 13.61
N THR A 93 -7.50 -5.52 13.11
CA THR A 93 -6.54 -4.41 13.14
C THR A 93 -7.15 -3.17 12.47
N VAL A 94 -7.07 -2.02 13.13
CA VAL A 94 -7.39 -0.74 12.51
C VAL A 94 -6.13 -0.24 11.84
N VAL A 95 -6.20 -0.02 10.54
CA VAL A 95 -5.05 0.27 9.70
C VAL A 95 -5.24 1.67 9.13
N GLU A 96 -4.25 2.52 9.33
CA GLU A 96 -4.08 3.72 8.52
C GLU A 96 -3.04 3.45 7.45
N VAL A 97 -3.33 3.88 6.23
CA VAL A 97 -2.44 3.82 5.08
C VAL A 97 -2.28 5.21 4.52
N VAL A 98 -1.03 5.67 4.42
CA VAL A 98 -0.69 6.89 3.69
C VAL A 98 -0.01 6.52 2.38
N PHE A 99 -0.62 6.88 1.27
CA PHE A 99 -0.03 6.83 -0.05
C PHE A 99 0.67 8.14 -0.35
N GLN A 100 1.95 8.08 -0.73
CA GLN A 100 2.73 9.24 -1.18
C GLN A 100 3.16 9.02 -2.63
N ASP A 101 2.62 9.84 -3.53
CA ASP A 101 3.18 9.96 -4.86
C ASP A 101 4.47 10.79 -4.80
N ILE A 102 5.49 10.34 -5.53
CA ILE A 102 6.81 11.00 -5.63
C ILE A 102 7.12 11.48 -7.05
N PHE A 103 6.17 11.31 -7.97
CA PHE A 103 6.26 11.78 -9.33
C PHE A 103 5.10 12.76 -9.61
N ASP A 104 4.88 13.13 -10.87
CA ASP A 104 3.80 14.06 -11.26
C ASP A 104 2.65 13.30 -11.96
N GLU A 105 2.24 12.16 -11.39
CA GLU A 105 1.19 11.30 -11.96
C GLU A 105 0.03 11.06 -10.99
N ASN A 106 -1.18 10.92 -11.54
CA ASN A 106 -2.33 10.57 -10.70
C ASN A 106 -2.42 9.05 -10.59
N HIS A 107 -2.51 8.56 -9.36
CA HIS A 107 -2.47 7.14 -9.06
C HIS A 107 -3.73 6.70 -8.32
N PRO A 108 -4.72 6.06 -8.96
CA PRO A 108 -5.86 5.51 -8.26
C PRO A 108 -5.53 4.14 -7.64
N MET A 109 -5.47 4.15 -6.32
CA MET A 109 -5.16 2.99 -5.48
C MET A 109 -6.43 2.27 -5.09
N HIS A 110 -6.58 1.03 -5.58
CA HIS A 110 -7.67 0.15 -5.25
C HIS A 110 -7.26 -0.87 -4.19
N LEU A 111 -8.11 -1.10 -3.20
CA LEU A 111 -7.91 -2.14 -2.20
C LEU A 111 -8.92 -3.26 -2.42
N HIS A 112 -8.43 -4.46 -2.75
CA HIS A 112 -9.30 -5.62 -2.88
C HIS A 112 -9.91 -6.01 -1.52
N SER A 113 -11.16 -6.49 -1.54
CA SER A 113 -11.87 -7.04 -0.36
C SER A 113 -12.19 -6.05 0.77
N PHE A 114 -11.79 -4.78 0.66
CA PHE A 114 -12.15 -3.72 1.60
C PHE A 114 -12.67 -2.49 0.89
N ALA A 115 -13.60 -1.81 1.57
CA ALA A 115 -13.73 -0.38 1.43
C ALA A 115 -13.07 0.28 2.66
N PHE A 116 -12.70 1.54 2.50
CA PHE A 116 -11.92 2.31 3.44
C PHE A 116 -12.44 3.74 3.49
N TYR A 117 -12.19 4.42 4.60
CA TYR A 117 -12.47 5.83 4.77
C TYR A 117 -11.29 6.64 4.26
N VAL A 118 -11.51 7.56 3.33
CA VAL A 118 -10.49 8.53 2.90
C VAL A 118 -10.49 9.70 3.89
N VAL A 119 -9.55 9.69 4.83
CA VAL A 119 -9.52 10.64 5.95
C VAL A 119 -8.73 11.91 5.63
N GLY A 120 -7.88 11.90 4.60
CA GLY A 120 -7.14 13.09 4.19
C GLY A 120 -6.54 12.97 2.80
N ARG A 121 -6.27 14.11 2.18
CA ARG A 121 -5.50 14.25 0.94
C ARG A 121 -4.74 15.57 0.98
N GLY A 122 -3.60 15.65 0.32
CA GLY A 122 -2.82 16.86 0.21
C GLY A 122 -1.83 16.81 -0.95
N PHE A 123 -1.12 17.92 -1.15
CA PHE A 123 -0.02 18.05 -2.11
C PHE A 123 1.30 18.16 -1.36
N GLY A 124 2.40 17.80 -2.02
CA GLY A 124 3.73 17.75 -1.42
C GLY A 124 3.94 16.51 -0.55
N ASN A 125 4.92 16.57 0.35
CA ASN A 125 5.21 15.50 1.28
C ASN A 125 4.19 15.48 2.42
N PHE A 126 3.70 14.29 2.77
CA PHE A 126 2.89 14.08 3.97
C PHE A 126 3.70 14.39 5.24
N ASP A 127 3.15 15.26 6.09
CA ASP A 127 3.65 15.54 7.43
C ASP A 127 2.72 14.90 8.47
N GLU A 128 3.17 13.82 9.10
CA GLU A 128 2.40 13.05 10.08
C GLU A 128 1.86 13.91 11.23
N ARG A 129 2.53 14.99 11.63
CA ARG A 129 2.10 15.85 12.75
C ARG A 129 1.09 16.89 12.31
N LYS A 130 1.31 17.49 11.13
CA LYS A 130 0.49 18.59 10.63
C LYS A 130 -0.75 18.10 9.91
N ASP A 131 -0.62 17.10 9.07
CA ASP A 131 -1.68 16.67 8.17
C ASP A 131 -2.70 15.76 8.87
N SER A 132 -2.24 14.89 9.79
CA SER A 132 -3.15 14.03 10.58
C SER A 132 -4.09 14.82 11.48
N ALA A 133 -3.67 16.01 11.94
CA ALA A 133 -4.50 16.93 12.72
C ALA A 133 -5.68 17.50 11.92
N ASN A 134 -5.62 17.46 10.59
CA ASN A 134 -6.64 17.98 9.68
C ASN A 134 -7.47 16.88 9.02
N TYR A 135 -7.38 15.64 9.50
CA TYR A 135 -8.18 14.54 8.95
C TYR A 135 -9.68 14.77 9.14
N ASN A 136 -10.45 14.42 8.12
CA ASN A 136 -11.89 14.25 8.27
C ASN A 136 -12.15 12.94 9.03
N LEU A 137 -12.46 13.07 10.31
CA LEU A 137 -12.82 11.95 11.21
C LEU A 137 -14.31 11.93 11.56
N VAL A 138 -15.13 12.76 10.91
CA VAL A 138 -16.57 12.88 11.17
C VAL A 138 -17.36 12.14 10.09
N ASP A 139 -17.13 12.48 8.82
CA ASP A 139 -17.86 11.93 7.68
C ASP A 139 -16.96 11.67 6.45
N PRO A 140 -15.81 10.99 6.62
CA PRO A 140 -14.91 10.71 5.49
C PRO A 140 -15.61 9.83 4.43
N PRO A 141 -15.36 10.08 3.13
CA PRO A 141 -15.88 9.24 2.06
C PRO A 141 -15.45 7.78 2.24
N TYR A 142 -16.41 6.86 2.12
CA TYR A 142 -16.16 5.42 2.16
C TYR A 142 -16.03 4.86 0.73
N GLN A 143 -14.83 4.46 0.33
CA GLN A 143 -14.46 4.12 -1.05
C GLN A 143 -13.65 2.82 -1.09
N ASN A 144 -13.57 2.16 -2.24
CA ASN A 144 -12.65 1.02 -2.46
C ASN A 144 -11.46 1.40 -3.36
N THR A 145 -11.49 2.60 -3.95
CA THR A 145 -10.43 3.16 -4.78
C THR A 145 -10.24 4.64 -4.44
N VAL A 146 -9.00 5.07 -4.20
CA VAL A 146 -8.64 6.46 -3.89
C VAL A 146 -7.63 6.97 -4.90
N SER A 147 -7.91 8.12 -5.53
CA SER A 147 -6.90 8.82 -6.33
C SER A 147 -5.91 9.55 -5.43
N VAL A 148 -4.63 9.23 -5.57
CA VAL A 148 -3.52 9.96 -4.97
C VAL A 148 -3.19 11.13 -5.90
N PRO A 149 -3.26 12.39 -5.41
CA PRO A 149 -2.92 13.55 -6.22
C PRO A 149 -1.47 13.49 -6.72
N LYS A 150 -1.24 14.04 -7.92
CA LYS A 150 0.10 14.23 -8.49
C LYS A 150 1.01 14.94 -7.51
N GLY A 151 2.19 14.38 -7.24
CA GLY A 151 3.17 14.94 -6.30
C GLY A 151 2.60 15.16 -4.89
N GLY A 152 1.62 14.36 -4.51
CA GLY A 152 0.84 14.54 -3.27
C GLY A 152 0.62 13.24 -2.53
N TRP A 153 -0.33 13.28 -1.60
CA TRP A 153 -0.61 12.16 -0.72
C TRP A 153 -2.11 11.96 -0.48
N ALA A 154 -2.48 10.74 -0.12
CA ALA A 154 -3.81 10.39 0.36
C ALA A 154 -3.70 9.44 1.56
N ALA A 155 -4.47 9.72 2.61
CA ALA A 155 -4.55 8.89 3.80
C ALA A 155 -5.91 8.17 3.86
N ILE A 156 -5.89 6.87 4.06
CA ILE A 156 -7.08 6.03 4.21
C ILE A 156 -7.04 5.27 5.54
N ARG A 157 -8.21 4.93 6.07
CA ARG A 157 -8.37 4.05 7.24
C ARG A 157 -9.37 2.95 6.98
N PHE A 158 -9.04 1.73 7.39
CA PHE A 158 -9.98 0.60 7.36
C PHE A 158 -9.72 -0.33 8.55
N ARG A 159 -10.70 -1.19 8.82
CA ARG A 159 -10.51 -2.31 9.73
C ARG A 159 -10.23 -3.55 8.89
N ALA A 160 -9.17 -4.28 9.23
CA ALA A 160 -8.83 -5.55 8.62
C ALA A 160 -9.73 -6.66 9.20
N ASP A 161 -11.04 -6.61 8.92
CA ASP A 161 -12.06 -7.51 9.49
C ASP A 161 -12.76 -8.40 8.46
N ASN A 162 -12.29 -8.41 7.21
CA ASN A 162 -12.75 -9.35 6.21
C ASN A 162 -11.90 -10.62 6.27
N THR A 163 -12.41 -11.67 6.90
CA THR A 163 -11.85 -13.02 6.75
C THR A 163 -12.22 -13.53 5.36
N GLY A 164 -11.47 -13.17 4.31
CA GLY A 164 -11.74 -13.73 2.98
C GLY A 164 -11.83 -15.25 3.08
N GLU A 165 -12.96 -15.86 2.69
CA GLU A 165 -13.40 -17.29 2.76
C GLU A 165 -12.51 -18.36 3.43
N LEU A 166 -11.81 -18.03 4.51
CA LEU A 166 -10.83 -18.88 5.16
C LEU A 166 -11.11 -18.83 6.65
N SER A 167 -11.58 -19.96 7.16
CA SER A 167 -11.62 -20.27 8.59
C SER A 167 -10.18 -20.32 9.11
N GLY A 168 -9.61 -19.15 9.40
CA GLY A 168 -8.21 -18.98 9.82
C GLY A 168 -7.61 -17.68 9.30
N PHE A 169 -7.95 -16.56 9.95
CA PHE A 169 -7.20 -15.32 10.21
C PHE A 169 -6.17 -14.70 9.23
N TYR A 170 -6.40 -14.59 7.91
CA TYR A 170 -5.49 -13.80 7.05
C TYR A 170 -6.21 -12.99 5.96
N ILE A 171 -5.62 -11.86 5.56
CA ILE A 171 -6.26 -10.85 4.72
C ILE A 171 -5.36 -10.44 3.55
N VAL A 172 -5.50 -11.04 2.38
CA VAL A 172 -4.72 -10.61 1.19
C VAL A 172 -5.20 -9.24 0.69
N ILE A 173 -4.34 -8.21 0.74
CA ILE A 173 -4.60 -6.81 0.30
C ILE A 173 -3.95 -6.56 -1.06
N THR A 174 -4.55 -6.98 -2.15
CA THR A 174 -4.08 -6.56 -3.47
C THR A 174 -4.29 -5.04 -3.61
N LEU A 175 -3.21 -4.29 -3.84
CA LEU A 175 -3.22 -2.86 -4.14
C LEU A 175 -3.10 -2.66 -5.65
N CYS A 176 -4.19 -2.81 -6.37
CA CYS A 176 -4.17 -2.63 -7.83
C CYS A 176 -4.14 -1.13 -8.18
N LEU A 177 -3.17 -0.71 -8.99
CA LEU A 177 -3.20 0.62 -9.60
C LEU A 177 -4.03 0.55 -10.88
N HIS A 178 -5.16 1.27 -10.89
CA HIS A 178 -5.96 1.44 -12.10
C HIS A 178 -5.40 2.63 -12.91
N ILE A 179 -5.45 2.62 -14.24
CA ILE A 179 -5.20 3.82 -15.08
C ILE A 179 -6.22 3.79 -16.22
#